data_AF-M9QS11-F1
#
_entry.id   AF-M9QS11-F1
#
_cell.length_a   1.000
_cell.length_b   1.000
_cell.length_c   1.000
_cell.angle_alpha   90.00
_cell.angle_beta   90.00
_cell.angle_gamma   90.00
#
_symmetry.space_group_name_H-M   'P 1'
#
loop_
_entity.id
_entity.type
_entity.pdbx_description
1 polymer ?
#
loop_
_entity_poly.entity_id
_entity_poly.type
_entity_poly.pdbx_seq_one_letter_code
_entity_poly.pdbx_strand_id
1 'polypeptide(L)'
;MNKQELIKRIEDLPYTEGPIADTIEINRNWILKSIEQLAESEIGHADEAPRYVKNILARLRELPLHDREFWLKAIMSEFEQDFSHAKWREGYEQGKIEGMVEREKVIVPQCVAEYIEFKKKNNFHVYGAMRVIEDHYDKKVPDWFYENNIEKFCLAWLDGYEVEKEKRYFVKIKGNIKENMLVYGELLKRYFFTKSFSLDDVIYSHTRKELENAKIGWVFDCEGFEIEEVE
;
A
#
# COMPACT_ATOMS: atom_id res chain seq x y z
N MET A 1 -5.84 41.71 -21.84
CA MET A 1 -6.22 42.88 -21.02
C MET A 1 -6.47 42.36 -19.63
N ASN A 2 -5.75 42.85 -18.62
CA ASN A 2 -5.94 42.37 -17.26
C ASN A 2 -7.09 43.12 -16.56
N LYS A 3 -7.52 42.61 -15.39
CA LYS A 3 -8.64 43.18 -14.64
C LYS A 3 -8.49 44.67 -14.33
N GLN A 4 -7.28 45.11 -13.97
CA GLN A 4 -7.02 46.50 -13.61
C GLN A 4 -7.12 47.44 -14.82
N GLU A 5 -6.65 46.98 -15.99
CA GLU A 5 -6.70 47.71 -17.24
C GLU A 5 -8.13 47.88 -17.76
N LEU A 6 -8.99 46.84 -17.61
CA LEU A 6 -10.41 46.95 -17.98
C LEU A 6 -11.17 47.90 -17.05
N ILE A 7 -10.93 47.84 -15.74
CA ILE A 7 -11.59 48.73 -14.76
C ILE A 7 -11.30 50.18 -15.10
N LYS A 8 -10.02 50.54 -15.28
CA LYS A 8 -9.62 51.89 -15.64
C LYS A 8 -10.29 52.37 -16.93
N ARG A 9 -10.39 51.49 -17.92
CA ARG A 9 -11.00 51.80 -19.20
C ARG A 9 -12.52 52.02 -19.12
N ILE A 10 -13.19 51.38 -18.17
CA ILE A 10 -14.62 51.61 -17.90
C ILE A 10 -14.81 52.93 -17.13
N GLU A 11 -13.93 53.23 -16.17
CA GLU A 11 -13.95 54.51 -15.43
C GLU A 11 -13.76 55.73 -16.36
N ASP A 12 -12.95 55.59 -17.42
CA ASP A 12 -12.69 56.65 -18.40
C ASP A 12 -13.82 56.83 -19.44
N LEU A 13 -14.87 55.99 -19.43
CA LEU A 13 -15.96 56.11 -20.41
C LEU A 13 -16.86 57.31 -20.09
N PRO A 14 -17.33 58.04 -21.11
CA PRO A 14 -18.30 59.10 -20.90
C PRO A 14 -19.60 58.51 -20.36
N TYR A 15 -20.07 59.08 -19.26
CA TYR A 15 -21.32 58.71 -18.62
C TYR A 15 -22.24 59.93 -18.51
N THR A 16 -23.53 59.67 -18.41
CA THR A 16 -24.53 60.68 -18.07
C THR A 16 -24.90 60.51 -16.61
N GLU A 17 -24.58 61.51 -15.80
CA GLU A 17 -24.86 61.52 -14.37
C GLU A 17 -26.37 61.61 -14.12
N GLY A 18 -26.89 60.71 -13.28
CA GLY A 18 -28.30 60.63 -12.94
C GLY A 18 -28.53 60.78 -11.44
N PRO A 19 -29.74 61.19 -11.00
CA PRO A 19 -30.03 61.40 -9.58
C PRO A 19 -30.01 60.12 -8.72
N ILE A 20 -29.92 58.95 -9.35
CA ILE A 20 -29.93 57.63 -8.68
C ILE A 20 -28.76 56.75 -9.15
N ALA A 21 -28.38 56.82 -10.43
CA ALA A 21 -27.26 56.09 -10.99
C ALA A 21 -26.77 56.76 -12.27
N ASP A 22 -25.48 56.60 -12.54
CA ASP A 22 -24.84 56.99 -13.79
C ASP A 22 -25.21 56.01 -14.91
N THR A 23 -25.37 56.54 -16.12
CA THR A 23 -25.69 55.75 -17.31
C THR A 23 -24.58 55.86 -18.34
N ILE A 24 -24.09 54.73 -18.83
CA ILE A 24 -23.03 54.64 -19.84
C ILE A 24 -23.62 53.98 -21.08
N GLU A 25 -23.44 54.62 -22.24
CA GLU A 25 -23.76 54.00 -23.53
C GLU A 25 -22.51 53.27 -24.04
N ILE A 26 -22.63 51.97 -24.26
CA ILE A 26 -21.48 51.12 -24.53
C ILE A 26 -21.80 50.03 -25.54
N ASN A 27 -20.82 49.75 -26.41
CA ASN A 27 -20.97 48.72 -27.43
C ASN A 27 -21.04 47.33 -26.79
N ARG A 28 -22.17 46.64 -26.97
CA ARG A 28 -22.40 45.29 -26.43
C ARG A 28 -21.31 44.29 -26.82
N ASN A 29 -20.86 44.30 -28.08
CA ASN A 29 -19.85 43.35 -28.56
C ASN A 29 -18.48 43.62 -27.92
N TRP A 30 -18.19 44.88 -27.63
CA TRP A 30 -16.97 45.25 -26.89
C TRP A 30 -16.97 44.72 -25.46
N ILE A 31 -18.11 44.78 -24.75
CA ILE A 31 -18.23 44.20 -23.40
C ILE A 31 -18.00 42.70 -23.44
N LEU A 32 -18.69 41.99 -24.34
CA LEU A 32 -18.60 40.54 -24.45
C LEU A 32 -17.15 40.10 -24.70
N LYS A 33 -16.47 40.75 -25.66
CA LYS A 33 -15.07 40.47 -25.98
C LYS A 33 -14.12 40.79 -24.82
N SER A 34 -14.41 41.83 -24.04
CA SER A 34 -13.60 42.21 -22.87
C SER A 34 -13.73 41.20 -21.74
N ILE A 35 -14.94 40.63 -21.54
CA ILE A 35 -15.19 39.54 -20.57
C ILE A 35 -14.49 38.26 -21.00
N GLU A 36 -14.55 37.90 -22.29
CA GLU A 36 -13.81 36.75 -22.84
C GLU A 36 -12.30 36.90 -22.61
N GLN A 37 -11.74 38.07 -22.92
CA GLN A 37 -10.31 38.35 -22.71
C GLN A 37 -9.90 38.33 -21.23
N LEU A 38 -10.79 38.70 -20.30
CA LEU A 38 -10.51 38.56 -18.87
C LEU A 38 -10.48 37.10 -18.43
N ALA A 39 -11.45 36.31 -18.89
CA ALA A 39 -11.51 34.87 -18.63
C ALA A 39 -10.31 34.12 -19.23
N GLU A 40 -9.71 34.68 -20.30
CA GLU A 40 -8.46 34.22 -20.91
C GLU A 40 -7.19 34.72 -20.22
N SER A 41 -7.23 35.85 -19.49
CA SER A 41 -6.04 36.44 -18.86
C SER A 41 -5.78 36.00 -17.42
N GLU A 42 -6.81 35.51 -16.71
CA GLU A 42 -6.66 34.83 -15.41
C GLU A 42 -6.04 33.42 -15.57
N ILE A 43 -5.71 33.02 -16.81
CA ILE A 43 -5.08 31.75 -17.16
C ILE A 43 -3.59 31.79 -16.83
N GLY A 44 -3.26 31.39 -15.60
CA GLY A 44 -2.01 30.69 -15.34
C GLY A 44 -2.23 29.19 -15.53
N HIS A 45 -1.29 28.49 -16.16
CA HIS A 45 -1.31 27.03 -16.40
C HIS A 45 -1.49 26.17 -15.12
N ALA A 46 -1.46 26.76 -13.92
CA ALA A 46 -1.68 26.07 -12.65
C ALA A 46 -3.16 25.86 -12.28
N ASP A 47 -4.10 26.60 -12.88
CA ASP A 47 -5.53 26.62 -12.47
C ASP A 47 -6.50 25.99 -13.48
N GLU A 48 -5.99 25.44 -14.60
CA GLU A 48 -6.83 24.76 -15.60
C GLU A 48 -7.42 23.45 -15.08
N ALA A 49 -6.61 22.58 -14.46
CA ALA A 49 -7.07 21.28 -13.98
C ALA A 49 -8.16 21.40 -12.88
N PRO A 50 -8.03 22.28 -11.88
CA PRO A 50 -9.11 22.53 -10.91
C PRO A 50 -10.41 23.05 -11.54
N ARG A 51 -10.35 23.80 -12.65
CA ARG A 51 -11.54 24.38 -13.31
C ARG A 51 -12.33 23.33 -14.10
N TYR A 52 -11.67 22.44 -14.85
CA TYR A 52 -12.35 21.35 -15.56
C TYR A 52 -13.04 20.40 -14.57
N VAL A 53 -12.35 20.06 -13.48
CA VAL A 53 -12.93 19.26 -12.41
C VAL A 53 -14.14 19.96 -11.78
N LYS A 54 -14.06 21.26 -11.46
CA LYS A 54 -15.20 22.02 -10.92
C LYS A 54 -16.39 22.07 -11.89
N ASN A 55 -16.14 22.19 -13.20
CA ASN A 55 -17.20 22.23 -14.22
C ASN A 55 -17.89 20.86 -14.38
N ILE A 56 -17.10 19.78 -14.42
CA ILE A 56 -17.62 18.40 -14.44
C ILE A 56 -18.44 18.13 -13.17
N LEU A 57 -17.94 18.53 -12.00
CA LEU A 57 -18.66 18.36 -10.72
C LEU A 57 -19.97 19.16 -10.68
N ALA A 58 -20.00 20.38 -11.22
CA ALA A 58 -21.22 21.17 -11.32
C ALA A 58 -22.28 20.45 -12.15
N ARG A 59 -21.91 19.95 -13.35
CA ARG A 59 -22.80 19.20 -14.24
C ARG A 59 -23.28 17.88 -13.62
N LEU A 60 -22.41 17.15 -12.92
CA LEU A 60 -22.78 15.92 -12.21
C LEU A 60 -23.77 16.18 -11.07
N ARG A 61 -23.70 17.34 -10.41
CA ARG A 61 -24.63 17.70 -9.33
C ARG A 61 -26.02 18.06 -9.83
N GLU A 62 -26.14 18.53 -11.07
CA GLU A 62 -27.41 18.81 -11.73
C GLU A 62 -28.18 17.54 -12.13
N LEU A 63 -27.50 16.37 -12.17
CA LEU A 63 -28.12 15.09 -12.47
C LEU A 63 -28.85 14.50 -11.24
N PRO A 64 -29.91 13.68 -11.46
CA PRO A 64 -30.62 13.01 -10.39
C PRO A 64 -29.70 12.21 -9.45
N LEU A 65 -29.96 12.26 -8.14
CA LEU A 65 -29.13 11.65 -7.10
C LEU A 65 -28.84 10.15 -7.33
N HIS A 66 -29.78 9.41 -7.93
CA HIS A 66 -29.64 7.98 -8.22
C HIS A 66 -28.76 7.66 -9.43
N ASP A 67 -28.44 8.66 -10.25
CA ASP A 67 -27.64 8.48 -11.47
C ASP A 67 -26.17 8.88 -11.28
N ARG A 68 -25.82 9.57 -10.19
CA ARG A 68 -24.46 10.11 -10.01
C ARG A 68 -23.40 9.02 -9.95
N GLU A 69 -23.71 7.90 -9.31
CA GLU A 69 -22.81 6.73 -9.28
C GLU A 69 -22.66 6.12 -10.67
N PHE A 70 -23.75 6.00 -11.43
CA PHE A 70 -23.74 5.50 -12.81
C PHE A 70 -22.93 6.41 -13.75
N TRP A 71 -23.07 7.72 -13.63
CA TRP A 71 -22.30 8.69 -14.41
C TRP A 71 -20.82 8.71 -14.05
N LEU A 72 -20.48 8.56 -12.76
CA LEU A 72 -19.09 8.37 -12.36
C LEU A 72 -18.52 7.09 -12.99
N LYS A 73 -19.30 5.99 -13.07
CA LYS A 73 -18.87 4.73 -13.67
C LYS A 73 -18.58 4.91 -15.16
N ALA A 74 -19.50 5.56 -15.88
CA ALA A 74 -19.34 5.84 -17.30
C ALA A 74 -18.14 6.76 -17.60
N ILE A 75 -17.91 7.81 -16.80
CA ILE A 75 -16.77 8.71 -16.99
C ILE A 75 -15.46 7.95 -16.78
N MET A 76 -15.38 7.11 -15.75
CA MET A 76 -14.18 6.34 -15.45
C MET A 76 -13.86 5.29 -16.53
N SER A 77 -14.87 4.66 -17.14
CA SER A 77 -14.65 3.69 -18.23
C SER A 77 -14.07 4.31 -19.51
N GLU A 78 -14.37 5.58 -19.79
CA GLU A 78 -13.80 6.27 -20.97
C GLU A 78 -12.28 6.46 -20.88
N PHE A 79 -11.74 6.54 -19.67
CA PHE A 79 -10.29 6.71 -19.44
C PHE A 79 -9.58 5.38 -19.16
N GLU A 80 -10.26 4.24 -19.23
CA GLU A 80 -9.74 2.94 -18.79
C GLU A 80 -8.44 2.53 -19.52
N GLN A 81 -8.29 2.92 -20.80
CA GLN A 81 -7.09 2.63 -21.59
C GLN A 81 -5.94 3.61 -21.31
N ASP A 82 -6.23 4.84 -20.87
CA ASP A 82 -5.25 5.88 -20.59
C ASP A 82 -4.64 5.76 -19.18
N PHE A 83 -5.36 5.15 -18.24
CA PHE A 83 -4.85 4.81 -16.92
C PHE A 83 -4.13 3.45 -16.95
N SER A 84 -2.83 3.46 -17.24
CA SER A 84 -1.96 2.26 -17.28
C SER A 84 -1.77 1.52 -15.93
N HIS A 85 -2.52 1.85 -14.87
CA HIS A 85 -2.39 1.20 -13.58
C HIS A 85 -3.61 0.32 -13.26
N ALA A 86 -3.40 -1.00 -13.29
CA ALA A 86 -4.32 -2.04 -12.80
C ALA A 86 -4.91 -1.74 -11.39
N LYS A 87 -4.18 -0.96 -10.59
CA LYS A 87 -4.51 -0.51 -9.23
C LYS A 87 -5.82 0.28 -9.11
N TRP A 88 -6.28 0.93 -10.17
CA TRP A 88 -7.53 1.71 -10.16
C TRP A 88 -8.78 0.87 -10.47
N ARG A 89 -8.64 -0.28 -11.13
CA ARG A 89 -9.78 -1.11 -11.56
C ARG A 89 -10.43 -1.89 -10.41
N GLU A 90 -9.64 -2.48 -9.51
CA GLU A 90 -10.18 -3.35 -8.46
C GLU A 90 -10.96 -2.59 -7.36
N GLY A 91 -10.50 -1.41 -6.96
CA GLY A 91 -11.17 -0.63 -5.91
C GLY A 91 -12.53 -0.07 -6.33
N TYR A 92 -12.73 0.14 -7.64
CA TYR A 92 -13.93 0.74 -8.18
C TYR A 92 -15.07 -0.26 -8.39
N GLU A 93 -14.77 -1.47 -8.88
CA GLU A 93 -15.75 -2.55 -9.07
C GLU A 93 -16.34 -3.07 -7.74
N GLN A 94 -15.64 -2.87 -6.62
CA GLN A 94 -16.05 -3.37 -5.30
C GLN A 94 -16.80 -2.35 -4.42
N GLY A 95 -17.03 -1.11 -4.89
CA GLY A 95 -17.87 -0.13 -4.17
C GLY A 95 -17.32 0.38 -2.82
N LYS A 96 -16.03 0.19 -2.54
CA LYS A 96 -15.38 0.61 -1.29
C LYS A 96 -14.39 1.77 -1.54
N ILE A 97 -14.85 3.01 -1.32
CA ILE A 97 -14.01 4.21 -1.45
C ILE A 97 -13.03 4.35 -0.26
N GLU A 98 -13.30 3.72 0.88
CA GLU A 98 -12.49 3.84 2.11
C GLU A 98 -11.32 2.83 2.21
N GLY A 99 -11.18 1.91 1.25
CA GLY A 99 -10.12 0.89 1.22
C GLY A 99 -8.98 1.19 0.24
N MET A 100 -8.59 2.46 0.09
CA MET A 100 -7.82 2.95 -1.05
C MET A 100 -6.42 2.37 -1.27
N VAL A 101 -5.84 1.57 -0.38
CA VAL A 101 -4.58 0.87 -0.69
C VAL A 101 -4.41 -0.38 0.18
N GLU A 102 -4.92 -1.54 -0.22
CA GLU A 102 -4.20 -2.76 0.14
C GLU A 102 -2.91 -2.75 -0.69
N ARG A 103 -1.83 -2.29 -0.06
CA ARG A 103 -0.49 -2.39 -0.64
C ARG A 103 -0.07 -3.86 -0.55
N GLU A 104 0.72 -4.31 -1.53
CA GLU A 104 1.41 -5.59 -1.40
C GLU A 104 2.10 -5.62 -0.05
N LYS A 105 1.71 -6.59 0.78
CA LYS A 105 2.27 -6.77 2.11
C LYS A 105 3.72 -7.17 1.94
N VAL A 106 4.59 -6.47 2.67
CA VAL A 106 6.00 -6.83 2.69
C VAL A 106 6.17 -8.16 3.43
N ILE A 107 7.10 -8.99 2.96
CA ILE A 107 7.49 -10.21 3.67
C ILE A 107 8.52 -9.83 4.74
N VAL A 108 8.27 -10.24 5.98
CA VAL A 108 9.17 -10.03 7.12
C VAL A 108 9.47 -11.36 7.83
N PRO A 109 10.67 -11.52 8.42
CA PRO A 109 10.98 -12.69 9.24
C PRO A 109 10.06 -12.80 10.46
N GLN A 110 9.85 -14.02 10.95
CA GLN A 110 9.03 -14.31 12.13
C GLN A 110 9.46 -13.51 13.38
N CYS A 111 10.76 -13.37 13.64
CA CYS A 111 11.25 -12.58 14.79
C CYS A 111 10.89 -11.08 14.68
N VAL A 112 10.85 -10.53 13.46
CA VAL A 112 10.46 -9.14 13.20
C VAL A 112 8.96 -8.97 13.35
N ALA A 113 8.17 -9.92 12.86
CA ALA A 113 6.72 -9.94 13.07
C ALA A 113 6.38 -9.95 14.57
N GLU A 114 6.99 -10.86 15.34
CA GLU A 114 6.83 -10.93 16.80
C GLU A 114 7.21 -9.62 17.50
N TYR A 115 8.29 -8.98 17.05
CA TYR A 115 8.70 -7.67 17.56
C TYR A 115 7.65 -6.58 17.27
N ILE A 116 7.14 -6.50 16.05
CA ILE A 116 6.12 -5.51 15.64
C ILE A 116 4.85 -5.70 16.48
N GLU A 117 4.34 -6.93 16.60
CA GLU A 117 3.13 -7.22 17.38
C GLU A 117 3.33 -6.90 18.86
N PHE A 118 4.48 -7.28 19.44
CA PHE A 118 4.80 -6.95 20.81
C PHE A 118 4.80 -5.43 21.04
N LYS A 119 5.42 -4.66 20.15
CA LYS A 119 5.48 -3.19 20.28
C LYS A 119 4.11 -2.54 20.09
N LYS A 120 3.32 -2.97 19.12
CA LYS A 120 1.93 -2.50 18.93
C LYS A 120 1.07 -2.79 20.15
N LYS A 121 1.15 -4.00 20.72
CA LYS A 121 0.44 -4.38 21.95
C LYS A 121 0.82 -3.51 23.16
N ASN A 122 2.06 -3.03 23.20
CA ASN A 122 2.54 -2.10 24.23
C ASN A 122 2.34 -0.61 23.83
N ASN A 123 1.48 -0.33 22.85
CA ASN A 123 1.08 1.01 22.43
C ASN A 123 2.24 1.91 21.96
N PHE A 124 3.30 1.30 21.40
CA PHE A 124 4.34 2.06 20.71
C PHE A 124 3.81 2.57 19.36
N HIS A 125 4.30 3.72 18.93
CA HIS A 125 4.23 4.15 17.53
C HIS A 125 5.50 3.72 16.77
N VAL A 126 5.47 3.71 15.44
CA VAL A 126 6.58 3.21 14.59
C VAL A 126 7.94 3.78 14.97
N TYR A 127 8.04 5.11 15.12
CA TYR A 127 9.28 5.77 15.53
C TYR A 127 9.80 5.30 16.90
N GLY A 128 8.91 5.02 17.85
CA GLY A 128 9.28 4.56 19.18
C GLY A 128 9.79 3.12 19.15
N ALA A 129 9.17 2.28 18.31
CA ALA A 129 9.65 0.92 18.08
C ALA A 129 11.03 0.91 17.40
N MET A 130 11.30 1.82 16.45
CA MET A 130 12.62 1.94 15.82
C MET A 130 13.70 2.41 16.79
N ARG A 131 13.37 3.37 17.67
CA ARG A 131 14.36 3.96 18.61
C ARG A 131 14.96 2.95 19.58
N VAL A 132 14.23 1.89 19.93
CA VAL A 132 14.63 0.88 20.92
C VAL A 132 14.98 -0.47 20.28
N ILE A 133 15.07 -0.52 18.95
CA ILE A 133 15.26 -1.78 18.21
C ILE A 133 16.67 -2.34 18.40
N GLU A 134 17.67 -1.47 18.52
CA GLU A 134 19.08 -1.83 18.73
C GLU A 134 19.30 -2.56 20.06
N ASP A 135 18.54 -2.17 21.09
CA ASP A 135 18.57 -2.76 22.43
C ASP A 135 17.74 -4.05 22.53
N HIS A 136 17.12 -4.51 21.44
CA HIS A 136 16.35 -5.74 21.48
C HIS A 136 17.26 -6.94 21.79
N TYR A 137 16.73 -7.89 22.59
CA TYR A 137 17.50 -9.04 23.06
C TYR A 137 17.80 -10.03 21.94
N ASP A 138 16.87 -10.21 21.00
CA ASP A 138 17.10 -11.02 19.80
C ASP A 138 17.77 -10.15 18.74
N LYS A 139 19.09 -10.34 18.56
CA LYS A 139 19.87 -9.54 17.61
C LYS A 139 19.48 -9.74 16.15
N LYS A 140 18.73 -10.79 15.83
CA LYS A 140 18.17 -10.98 14.47
C LYS A 140 17.27 -9.82 14.05
N VAL A 141 16.57 -9.18 14.99
CA VAL A 141 15.67 -8.06 14.69
C VAL A 141 16.45 -6.79 14.29
N PRO A 142 17.40 -6.27 15.10
CA PRO A 142 18.22 -5.14 14.68
C PRO A 142 19.12 -5.45 13.48
N ASP A 143 19.67 -6.67 13.38
CA ASP A 143 20.49 -7.09 12.23
C ASP A 143 19.66 -6.99 10.94
N TRP A 144 18.46 -7.61 10.92
CA TRP A 144 17.55 -7.50 9.79
C TRP A 144 17.15 -6.06 9.49
N PHE A 145 16.84 -5.26 10.52
CA PHE A 145 16.42 -3.88 10.36
C PHE A 145 17.50 -3.00 9.69
N TYR A 146 18.76 -3.13 10.11
CA TYR A 146 19.88 -2.35 9.60
C TYR A 146 20.44 -2.87 8.26
N GLU A 147 20.09 -4.08 7.83
CA GLU A 147 20.35 -4.63 6.49
C GLU A 147 19.42 -4.05 5.41
N ASN A 148 19.31 -2.72 5.34
CA ASN A 148 18.52 -2.00 4.34
C ASN A 148 17.01 -2.34 4.35
N ASN A 149 16.45 -2.72 5.51
CA ASN A 149 15.03 -3.05 5.66
C ASN A 149 14.24 -2.00 6.46
N ILE A 150 14.79 -0.81 6.69
CA ILE A 150 14.14 0.29 7.41
C ILE A 150 12.79 0.67 6.77
N GLU A 151 12.77 0.83 5.44
CA GLU A 151 11.53 1.14 4.71
C GLU A 151 10.52 -0.02 4.77
N LYS A 152 11.00 -1.27 4.63
CA LYS A 152 10.15 -2.46 4.77
C LYS A 152 9.53 -2.55 6.17
N PHE A 153 10.30 -2.23 7.22
CA PHE A 153 9.78 -2.18 8.59
C PHE A 153 8.64 -1.16 8.72
N CYS A 154 8.80 0.04 8.15
CA CYS A 154 7.76 1.06 8.16
C CYS A 154 6.50 0.63 7.39
N LEU A 155 6.67 -0.02 6.23
CA LEU A 155 5.57 -0.58 5.45
C LEU A 155 4.85 -1.70 6.21
N ALA A 156 5.60 -2.64 6.79
CA ALA A 156 5.06 -3.70 7.64
C ALA A 156 4.24 -3.14 8.80
N TRP A 157 4.73 -2.06 9.41
CA TRP A 157 4.06 -1.40 10.52
C TRP A 157 2.71 -0.79 10.12
N LEU A 158 2.68 -0.03 9.02
CA LEU A 158 1.53 0.77 8.59
C LEU A 158 0.51 -0.03 7.79
N ASP A 159 1.00 -0.79 6.81
CA ASP A 159 0.21 -1.43 5.76
C ASP A 159 0.01 -2.94 6.04
N GLY A 160 0.67 -3.48 7.07
CA GLY A 160 0.68 -4.90 7.39
C GLY A 160 1.78 -5.67 6.64
N TYR A 161 1.93 -6.94 6.98
CA TYR A 161 3.01 -7.79 6.45
C TYR A 161 2.56 -9.24 6.30
N GLU A 162 3.30 -9.98 5.48
CA GLU A 162 3.29 -11.44 5.47
C GLU A 162 4.52 -11.94 6.21
N VAL A 163 4.39 -13.07 6.90
CA VAL A 163 5.54 -13.66 7.60
C VAL A 163 6.23 -14.64 6.67
N GLU A 164 7.55 -14.51 6.55
CA GLU A 164 8.39 -15.46 5.84
C GLU A 164 8.14 -16.86 6.41
N LYS A 165 7.66 -17.77 5.56
CA LYS A 165 7.44 -19.16 5.95
C LYS A 165 8.80 -19.76 6.34
N GLU A 166 8.92 -20.23 7.59
CA GLU A 166 10.14 -20.93 8.00
C GLU A 166 10.34 -22.17 7.13
N LYS A 167 11.49 -22.23 6.45
CA LYS A 167 11.90 -23.40 5.67
C LYS A 167 11.87 -24.64 6.55
N ARG A 168 11.12 -25.66 6.12
CA ARG A 168 11.10 -26.97 6.78
C ARG A 168 11.95 -27.94 5.99
N TYR A 169 12.52 -28.92 6.67
CA TYR A 169 13.44 -29.88 6.08
C TYR A 169 13.04 -31.30 6.43
N PHE A 170 13.07 -32.21 5.45
CA PHE A 170 13.19 -33.62 5.72
C PHE A 170 14.65 -33.97 5.99
N VAL A 171 14.88 -34.70 7.07
CA VAL A 171 16.21 -35.17 7.46
C VAL A 171 16.25 -36.68 7.32
N LYS A 172 17.05 -37.17 6.38
CA LYS A 172 17.21 -38.61 6.08
C LYS A 172 18.67 -39.03 6.30
N ILE A 173 18.91 -40.18 6.92
CA ILE A 173 20.26 -40.77 6.96
C ILE A 173 20.57 -41.32 5.56
N LYS A 174 21.75 -40.99 5.02
CA LYS A 174 22.22 -41.52 3.74
C LYS A 174 22.57 -43.01 3.85
N GLY A 175 22.32 -43.74 2.77
CA GLY A 175 22.62 -45.16 2.65
C GLY A 175 21.37 -46.03 2.66
N ASN A 176 21.57 -47.34 2.49
CA ASN A 176 20.49 -48.32 2.40
C ASN A 176 19.98 -48.73 3.81
N ILE A 177 19.43 -47.75 4.54
CA ILE A 177 18.89 -47.92 5.90
C ILE A 177 17.36 -47.87 5.80
N LYS A 178 16.68 -48.86 6.39
CA LYS A 178 15.22 -48.95 6.33
C LYS A 178 14.54 -47.84 7.13
N GLU A 179 14.97 -47.59 8.36
CA GLU A 179 14.48 -46.51 9.22
C GLU A 179 15.42 -45.31 9.14
N ASN A 180 15.39 -44.57 8.02
CA ASN A 180 16.33 -43.47 7.79
C ASN A 180 15.73 -42.07 7.99
N MET A 181 14.42 -41.93 8.20
CA MET A 181 13.77 -40.62 8.26
C MET A 181 13.59 -40.14 9.70
N LEU A 182 14.12 -38.96 10.03
CA LEU A 182 13.96 -38.33 11.35
C LEU A 182 12.57 -37.72 11.50
N VAL A 183 11.86 -38.10 12.55
CA VAL A 183 10.53 -37.59 12.88
C VAL A 183 10.45 -37.19 14.35
N TYR A 184 9.50 -36.32 14.68
CA TYR A 184 9.14 -35.99 16.05
C TYR A 184 7.77 -36.59 16.37
N GLY A 185 7.69 -37.50 17.33
CA GLY A 185 6.41 -38.08 17.76
C GLY A 185 5.72 -37.18 18.77
N GLU A 186 4.52 -36.69 18.43
CA GLU A 186 3.78 -35.76 19.28
C GLU A 186 3.31 -36.42 20.58
N LEU A 187 2.98 -37.72 20.53
CA LEU A 187 2.59 -38.52 21.70
C LEU A 187 3.79 -38.86 22.58
N LEU A 188 4.92 -39.24 21.97
CA LEU A 188 6.14 -39.65 22.67
C LEU A 188 7.01 -38.47 23.13
N LYS A 189 6.71 -37.26 22.63
CA LYS A 189 7.44 -36.01 22.88
C LYS A 189 8.96 -36.13 22.64
N ARG A 190 9.37 -36.88 21.60
CA ARG A 190 10.78 -37.11 21.28
C ARG A 190 11.03 -37.33 19.78
N TYR A 191 12.28 -37.12 19.37
CA TYR A 191 12.77 -37.46 18.04
C TYR A 191 13.16 -38.94 17.94
N PHE A 192 12.90 -39.55 16.79
CA PHE A 192 13.34 -40.91 16.45
C PHE A 192 13.34 -41.12 14.92
N PHE A 193 13.95 -42.21 14.45
CA PHE A 193 13.97 -42.56 13.03
C PHE A 193 12.87 -43.57 12.68
N THR A 194 12.24 -43.40 11.53
CA THR A 194 11.18 -44.29 11.00
C THR A 194 11.37 -44.59 9.52
N LYS A 195 10.63 -45.59 9.02
CA LYS A 195 10.70 -46.11 7.66
C LYS A 195 9.88 -45.35 6.61
N SER A 196 8.80 -44.64 7.00
CA SER A 196 7.87 -44.03 6.04
C SER A 196 6.89 -43.00 6.64
N PHE A 197 6.26 -42.21 5.77
CA PHE A 197 5.19 -41.22 5.99
C PHE A 197 3.84 -41.80 6.48
N SER A 198 3.86 -42.92 7.19
CA SER A 198 2.66 -43.70 7.50
C SER A 198 2.41 -43.86 9.00
N LEU A 199 3.02 -43.02 9.83
CA LEU A 199 2.72 -42.96 11.26
C LEU A 199 1.79 -41.78 11.49
N ASP A 200 0.64 -42.05 12.09
CA ASP A 200 -0.20 -41.00 12.65
C ASP A 200 0.51 -40.38 13.88
N ASP A 201 0.23 -39.12 14.18
CA ASP A 201 0.79 -38.34 15.31
C ASP A 201 2.31 -38.10 15.28
N VAL A 202 2.92 -38.01 14.09
CA VAL A 202 4.33 -37.61 13.94
C VAL A 202 4.52 -36.46 12.97
N ILE A 203 5.52 -35.62 13.26
CA ILE A 203 5.95 -34.50 12.43
C ILE A 203 7.17 -34.95 11.62
N TYR A 204 7.07 -34.85 10.30
CA TYR A 204 8.09 -35.34 9.37
C TYR A 204 9.10 -34.30 8.93
N SER A 205 8.66 -33.07 8.69
CA SER A 205 9.53 -31.95 8.32
C SER A 205 9.78 -31.08 9.54
N HIS A 206 10.99 -30.53 9.66
CA HIS A 206 11.40 -29.77 10.84
C HIS A 206 12.03 -28.45 10.44
N THR A 207 11.83 -27.40 11.22
CA THR A 207 12.57 -26.14 11.02
C THR A 207 13.98 -26.29 11.57
N ARG A 208 14.93 -25.51 11.04
CA ARG A 208 16.31 -25.53 11.54
C ARG A 208 16.36 -25.25 13.06
N LYS A 209 15.52 -24.32 13.53
CA LYS A 209 15.39 -23.93 14.93
C LYS A 209 14.87 -25.07 15.81
N GLU A 210 13.89 -25.85 15.34
CA GLU A 210 13.39 -27.04 16.06
C GLU A 210 14.52 -28.05 16.30
N LEU A 211 15.35 -28.31 15.28
CA LEU A 211 16.47 -29.24 15.36
C LEU A 211 17.62 -28.70 16.23
N GLU A 212 17.95 -27.41 16.13
CA GLU A 212 18.94 -26.74 16.98
C GLU A 212 18.54 -26.78 18.46
N ASN A 213 17.28 -26.44 18.77
CA ASN A 213 16.74 -26.50 20.13
C ASN A 213 16.74 -27.92 20.70
N ALA A 214 16.54 -28.92 19.83
CA ALA A 214 16.61 -30.33 20.19
C ALA A 214 18.05 -30.86 20.35
N LYS A 215 19.07 -30.03 20.13
CA LYS A 215 20.50 -30.42 20.05
C LYS A 215 20.80 -31.43 18.92
N ILE A 216 19.99 -31.42 17.88
CA ILE A 216 20.12 -32.26 16.66
C ILE A 216 20.56 -31.40 15.46
N GLY A 217 20.74 -30.07 15.62
CA GLY A 217 21.16 -29.16 14.55
C GLY A 217 22.45 -29.54 13.82
N TRP A 218 23.29 -30.39 14.40
CA TRP A 218 24.50 -30.91 13.76
C TRP A 218 24.24 -31.74 12.49
N VAL A 219 22.99 -32.17 12.24
CA VAL A 219 22.63 -32.89 10.99
C VAL A 219 22.88 -32.05 9.73
N PHE A 220 22.86 -30.72 9.82
CA PHE A 220 23.14 -29.84 8.69
C PHE A 220 24.63 -29.79 8.34
N ASP A 221 25.52 -30.12 9.28
CA ASP A 221 26.97 -30.10 9.10
C ASP A 221 27.54 -31.51 8.84
N CYS A 222 26.69 -32.54 8.82
CA CYS A 222 27.10 -33.93 8.69
C CYS A 222 26.78 -34.48 7.30
N GLU A 223 27.83 -34.86 6.56
CA GLU A 223 27.70 -35.45 5.22
C GLU A 223 26.86 -36.75 5.20
N GLY A 224 26.73 -37.43 6.35
CA GLY A 224 25.93 -38.64 6.50
C GLY A 224 24.41 -38.44 6.40
N PHE A 225 23.94 -37.19 6.32
CA PHE A 225 22.52 -36.86 6.18
C PHE A 225 22.21 -36.26 4.80
N GLU A 226 21.01 -36.55 4.33
CA GLU A 226 20.34 -35.91 3.20
C GLU A 226 19.26 -34.98 3.77
N ILE A 227 19.37 -33.71 3.41
CA ILE A 227 18.49 -32.63 3.87
C ILE A 227 17.73 -32.12 2.65
N GLU A 228 16.40 -32.28 2.67
CA GLU A 228 15.51 -31.88 1.58
C GLU A 228 14.60 -30.77 2.08
N GLU A 229 14.70 -29.57 1.49
CA GLU A 229 13.83 -28.43 1.82
C GLU A 229 12.42 -28.67 1.27
N VAL A 230 11.41 -28.38 2.09
CA VAL A 230 9.99 -28.48 1.71
C VAL A 230 9.25 -27.16 1.98
N GLU A 231 8.30 -26.84 1.09
CA GLU A 231 7.43 -25.65 1.16
C GLU A 231 6.30 -25.75 2.19
#